data_AF-A0A6G0KWF5-F1
#
_entry.id   AF-A0A6G0KWF5-F1
#
_cell.length_a   1.000
_cell.length_b   1.000
_cell.length_c   1.000
_cell.angle_alpha   90.00
_cell.angle_beta   90.00
_cell.angle_gamma   90.00
#
_symmetry.space_group_name_H-M   'P 1'
#
loop_
_entity.id
_entity.type
_entity.pdbx_description
1 polymer ?
#
loop_
_entity_poly.entity_id
_entity_poly.type
_entity_poly.pdbx_seq_one_letter_code
_entity_poly.pdbx_strand_id
1 'polypeptide(L)'
;MIKEAELDPKADGQIPILAQDYLDGDSICKGEPVYVSALVKRGTTDVDMDENVHIMYGHPIDGLVAHVDLTNRKLLKLVDTDHTHIPMESGDYLDPKVTGTTHNCMKPQHIKQPGGGRQLHRRGQHLVVPDLGDPRRLHGREGLTLHDISSSDRGPLAHALLAELLRRRRVRLANALVQGCDCLGSIHYLDATVVDDFYEPFVIKNATFMYEEDFGTLWKHTDVLASPPTGTMRRQHRFVVSFFVTVGSYRYGFYWYFYLDGRDELDCGHGYQMDCGHDYQMDD
;
A
#
# COMPACT_ATOMS: atom_id res chain seq x y z
N MET A 1 -14.90 -7.18 -27.26
CA MET A 1 -14.00 -7.70 -28.32
C MET A 1 -12.62 -7.14 -27.99
N ILE A 2 -11.67 -7.99 -27.59
CA ILE A 2 -10.30 -7.56 -27.30
C ILE A 2 -9.64 -7.33 -28.67
N LYS A 3 -9.11 -6.13 -28.90
CA LYS A 3 -8.31 -5.84 -30.10
C LYS A 3 -6.86 -6.03 -29.72
N GLU A 4 -6.19 -6.93 -30.41
CA GLU A 4 -4.73 -7.00 -30.37
C GLU A 4 -4.19 -5.76 -31.08
N ALA A 5 -3.20 -5.13 -30.46
CA ALA A 5 -2.48 -3.99 -31.01
C ALA A 5 -1.00 -4.21 -30.73
N GLU A 6 -0.19 -4.07 -31.77
CA GLU A 6 1.25 -3.97 -31.62
C GLU A 6 1.58 -2.55 -31.14
N LEU A 7 2.42 -2.44 -30.10
CA LEU A 7 2.80 -1.17 -29.49
C LEU A 7 4.24 -0.85 -29.87
N ASP A 8 4.52 0.41 -30.21
CA ASP A 8 5.88 0.93 -30.37
C ASP A 8 6.33 1.57 -29.04
N PRO A 9 7.28 0.98 -28.30
CA PRO A 9 7.71 1.53 -27.02
C PRO A 9 8.28 2.96 -27.08
N LYS A 10 8.70 3.44 -28.26
CA LYS A 10 9.17 4.82 -28.45
C LYS A 10 8.01 5.82 -28.55
N ALA A 11 6.89 5.42 -29.15
CA ALA A 11 5.73 6.28 -29.36
C ALA A 11 4.69 6.11 -28.23
N ASP A 12 4.45 4.88 -27.80
CA ASP A 12 3.39 4.49 -26.86
C ASP A 12 3.87 4.39 -25.41
N GLY A 13 5.20 4.43 -25.21
CA GLY A 13 5.86 4.26 -23.92
C GLY A 13 6.14 2.80 -23.56
N GLN A 14 6.97 2.62 -22.55
CA GLN A 14 7.39 1.30 -22.08
C GLN A 14 6.27 0.62 -21.27
N ILE A 15 6.31 -0.72 -21.25
CA ILE A 15 5.46 -1.53 -20.37
C ILE A 15 5.78 -1.24 -18.88
N PRO A 16 4.84 -1.52 -17.95
CA PRO A 16 5.15 -1.45 -16.53
C PRO A 16 6.32 -2.37 -16.15
N ILE A 17 7.10 -1.92 -15.17
CA ILE A 17 8.18 -2.72 -14.55
C ILE A 17 7.60 -4.01 -13.96
N LEU A 18 8.22 -5.13 -14.31
CA LEU A 18 7.91 -6.47 -13.82
C LEU A 18 8.65 -6.78 -12.52
N ALA A 19 8.26 -7.84 -11.81
CA ALA A 19 8.98 -8.24 -10.59
C ALA A 19 10.37 -8.81 -10.93
N GLN A 20 10.47 -9.53 -12.04
CA GLN A 20 11.73 -10.07 -12.56
C GLN A 20 12.74 -8.96 -12.95
N ASP A 21 12.26 -7.79 -13.38
CA ASP A 21 13.12 -6.66 -13.76
C ASP A 21 14.05 -6.20 -12.62
N TYR A 22 13.61 -6.32 -11.36
CA TYR A 22 14.43 -5.98 -10.20
C TYR A 22 15.61 -6.93 -10.04
N LEU A 23 15.36 -8.23 -10.20
CA LEU A 23 16.39 -9.27 -10.10
C LEU A 23 17.35 -9.19 -11.30
N ASP A 24 16.80 -8.93 -12.49
CA ASP A 24 17.59 -8.81 -13.71
C ASP A 24 18.50 -7.59 -13.67
N GLY A 25 18.01 -6.44 -13.21
CA GLY A 25 18.82 -5.23 -13.07
C GLY A 25 20.03 -5.44 -12.14
N ASP A 26 19.80 -6.06 -10.99
CA ASP A 26 20.88 -6.39 -10.04
C ASP A 26 21.88 -7.39 -10.63
N SER A 27 21.38 -8.47 -11.25
CA SER A 27 22.20 -9.49 -11.90
C SER A 27 23.08 -8.93 -13.02
N ILE A 28 22.54 -8.03 -13.86
CA ILE A 28 23.30 -7.40 -14.95
C ILE A 28 24.42 -6.54 -14.36
N CYS A 29 24.13 -5.70 -13.36
CA CYS A 29 25.14 -4.87 -12.72
C CYS A 29 26.27 -5.70 -12.09
N LYS A 30 25.92 -6.74 -11.33
CA LYS A 30 26.90 -7.63 -10.67
C LYS A 30 27.72 -8.46 -11.67
N GLY A 31 27.21 -8.67 -12.88
CA GLY A 31 27.95 -9.32 -13.97
C GLY A 31 29.03 -8.45 -14.62
N GLU A 32 29.03 -7.14 -14.38
CA GLU A 32 29.92 -6.19 -15.06
C GLU A 32 31.16 -5.88 -14.20
N PRO A 33 32.39 -6.20 -14.68
CA PRO A 33 33.62 -6.01 -13.89
C PRO A 33 33.85 -4.57 -13.42
N VAL A 34 33.38 -3.59 -14.20
CA VAL A 34 33.51 -2.17 -13.87
C VAL A 34 32.62 -1.77 -12.68
N TYR A 35 31.41 -2.32 -12.58
CA TYR A 35 30.51 -2.10 -11.44
C TYR A 35 31.07 -2.78 -10.19
N VAL A 36 31.53 -4.03 -10.31
CA VAL A 36 32.15 -4.78 -9.20
C VAL A 36 33.40 -4.05 -8.69
N SER A 37 34.24 -3.50 -9.58
CA SER A 37 35.41 -2.72 -9.18
C SER A 37 35.02 -1.45 -8.39
N ALA A 38 33.91 -0.81 -8.77
CA ALA A 38 33.38 0.35 -8.06
C ALA A 38 32.87 -0.01 -6.65
N LEU A 39 32.29 -1.20 -6.47
CA LEU A 39 31.95 -1.73 -5.15
C LEU A 39 33.21 -2.00 -4.31
N VAL A 40 34.20 -2.71 -4.89
CA VAL A 40 35.47 -3.04 -4.20
C VAL A 40 36.18 -1.79 -3.69
N LYS A 41 36.17 -0.70 -4.48
CA LYS A 41 36.72 0.61 -4.09
C LYS A 41 36.10 1.15 -2.78
N ARG A 42 34.85 0.76 -2.49
CA ARG A 42 34.07 1.17 -1.32
C ARG A 42 34.13 0.13 -0.18
N GLY A 43 34.95 -0.91 -0.33
CA GLY A 43 35.15 -1.94 0.67
C GLY A 43 34.04 -2.98 0.75
N THR A 44 33.17 -3.06 -0.27
CA THR A 44 32.15 -4.11 -0.39
C THR A 44 32.26 -4.85 -1.71
N THR A 45 31.90 -6.12 -1.74
CA THR A 45 31.70 -6.90 -2.98
C THR A 45 30.30 -7.48 -3.06
N ASP A 46 29.51 -7.24 -2.02
CA ASP A 46 28.31 -7.98 -1.73
C ASP A 46 27.23 -7.00 -1.25
N VAL A 47 26.17 -6.94 -2.05
CA VAL A 47 24.91 -6.27 -1.72
C VAL A 47 23.78 -7.30 -1.81
N ASP A 48 24.10 -8.59 -1.63
CA ASP A 48 23.14 -9.68 -1.76
C ASP A 48 22.03 -9.56 -0.72
N MET A 49 20.84 -9.95 -1.20
CA MET A 49 19.53 -9.63 -0.64
C MET A 49 19.06 -10.71 0.35
N ASP A 50 19.97 -11.56 0.85
CA ASP A 50 19.55 -12.93 1.17
C ASP A 50 18.98 -13.09 2.58
N GLU A 51 19.34 -12.23 3.55
CA GLU A 51 18.84 -12.41 4.93
C GLU A 51 18.33 -11.13 5.64
N ASN A 52 18.66 -9.91 5.19
CA ASN A 52 18.24 -8.67 5.86
C ASN A 52 17.95 -7.50 4.88
N VAL A 53 17.13 -7.75 3.85
CA VAL A 53 16.72 -6.74 2.84
C VAL A 53 16.23 -5.41 3.45
N HIS A 54 15.68 -5.40 4.66
CA HIS A 54 15.19 -4.15 5.26
C HIS A 54 16.30 -3.22 5.76
N ILE A 55 17.51 -3.73 6.08
CA ILE A 55 18.59 -2.92 6.67
C ILE A 55 19.39 -2.14 5.64
N MET A 56 19.39 -2.59 4.38
CA MET A 56 20.22 -2.01 3.33
C MET A 56 19.83 -0.59 2.93
N TYR A 57 18.59 -0.15 3.24
CA TYR A 57 18.23 1.27 3.14
C TYR A 57 19.05 2.18 4.08
N GLY A 58 19.61 1.63 5.16
CA GLY A 58 20.53 2.33 6.07
C GLY A 58 21.99 2.36 5.60
N HIS A 59 22.33 1.66 4.51
CA HIS A 59 23.69 1.56 3.96
C HIS A 59 23.76 1.99 2.49
N PRO A 60 23.30 3.21 2.13
CA PRO A 60 23.28 3.65 0.74
C PRO A 60 24.70 3.76 0.17
N ILE A 61 24.87 3.27 -1.07
CA ILE A 61 26.09 3.45 -1.86
C ILE A 61 25.93 4.70 -2.71
N ASP A 62 26.23 5.86 -2.14
CA ASP A 62 26.08 7.13 -2.84
C ASP A 62 27.14 7.34 -3.93
N GLY A 63 26.79 8.11 -4.95
CA GLY A 63 27.67 8.43 -6.06
C GLY A 63 27.89 7.31 -7.06
N LEU A 64 27.23 6.16 -6.93
CA LEU A 64 27.30 5.03 -7.87
C LEU A 64 25.92 4.73 -8.46
N VAL A 65 25.75 4.95 -9.76
CA VAL A 65 24.48 4.70 -10.47
C VAL A 65 24.73 3.96 -11.78
N ALA A 66 24.05 2.83 -11.96
CA ALA A 66 24.09 2.03 -13.17
C ALA A 66 22.80 2.18 -13.98
N HIS A 67 22.92 2.46 -15.28
CA HIS A 67 21.81 2.43 -16.21
C HIS A 67 21.91 1.13 -17.02
N VAL A 68 20.87 0.30 -16.95
CA VAL A 68 20.84 -1.03 -17.57
C VAL A 68 19.78 -1.12 -18.66
N ASP A 69 20.11 -1.86 -19.71
CA ASP A 69 19.18 -2.35 -20.71
C ASP A 69 18.74 -3.75 -20.32
N LEU A 70 17.51 -3.88 -19.82
CA LEU A 70 16.94 -5.16 -19.39
C LEU A 70 16.64 -6.10 -20.57
N THR A 71 16.35 -5.55 -21.75
CA THR A 71 16.04 -6.37 -22.95
C THR A 71 17.30 -7.02 -23.50
N ASN A 72 18.37 -6.24 -23.65
CA ASN A 72 19.63 -6.74 -24.19
C ASN A 72 20.57 -7.28 -23.10
N ARG A 73 20.18 -7.18 -21.83
CA ARG A 73 20.94 -7.56 -20.63
C ARG A 73 22.34 -6.94 -20.59
N LYS A 74 22.42 -5.61 -20.73
CA LYS A 74 23.69 -4.87 -20.79
C LYS A 74 23.70 -3.64 -19.90
N LEU A 75 24.86 -3.35 -19.33
CA LEU A 75 25.12 -2.04 -18.72
C LEU A 75 25.35 -1.01 -19.83
N LEU A 76 24.50 0.03 -19.86
CA LEU A 76 24.59 1.11 -20.84
C LEU A 76 25.52 2.23 -20.36
N LYS A 77 25.43 2.55 -19.08
CA LYS A 77 26.20 3.65 -18.47
C LYS A 77 26.43 3.34 -16.99
N LEU A 78 27.66 3.56 -16.55
CA LEU A 78 28.00 3.65 -15.14
C LEU A 78 28.38 5.09 -14.80
N VAL A 79 27.77 5.65 -13.77
CA VAL A 79 28.16 6.91 -13.16
C VAL A 79 28.80 6.57 -11.82
N ASP A 80 30.08 6.89 -11.66
CA ASP A 80 30.80 6.82 -10.39
C ASP A 80 31.39 8.21 -10.10
N THR A 81 30.95 8.85 -9.02
CA THR A 81 31.42 10.18 -8.58
C THR A 81 32.60 10.10 -7.62
N ASP A 82 33.18 8.91 -7.43
CA ASP A 82 34.25 8.60 -6.49
C ASP A 82 33.90 8.80 -5.01
N HIS A 83 32.63 9.02 -4.67
CA HIS A 83 32.18 9.04 -3.28
C HIS A 83 32.27 7.61 -2.69
N THR A 84 33.07 7.42 -1.66
CA THR A 84 33.35 6.08 -1.11
C THR A 84 32.79 5.82 0.28
N HIS A 85 32.22 6.82 0.94
CA HIS A 85 31.67 6.62 2.29
C HIS A 85 30.34 5.89 2.20
N ILE A 86 30.18 4.86 3.04
CA ILE A 86 28.92 4.14 3.23
C ILE A 86 28.59 4.27 4.72
N PRO A 87 27.39 4.77 5.08
CA PRO A 87 26.95 4.79 6.47
C PRO A 87 26.90 3.36 7.03
N MET A 88 27.54 3.11 8.17
CA MET A 88 27.63 1.77 8.78
C MET A 88 26.80 1.63 10.07
N GLU A 89 26.13 2.71 10.50
CA GLU A 89 25.21 2.64 11.64
C GLU A 89 24.01 1.77 11.28
N SER A 90 23.58 0.92 12.23
CA SER A 90 22.47 0.02 12.00
C SER A 90 21.14 0.77 12.03
N GLY A 91 20.39 0.68 10.94
CA GLY A 91 18.99 1.09 10.87
C GLY A 91 18.00 -0.05 11.16
N ASP A 92 18.45 -1.17 11.73
CA ASP A 92 17.61 -2.34 11.98
C ASP A 92 16.58 -2.09 13.10
N TYR A 93 15.38 -1.69 12.70
CA TYR A 93 14.25 -1.46 13.60
C TYR A 93 13.70 -2.73 14.26
N LEU A 94 14.25 -3.91 13.93
CA LEU A 94 13.95 -5.16 14.63
C LEU A 94 14.97 -5.48 15.74
N ASP A 95 16.14 -4.83 15.75
CA ASP A 95 17.15 -5.03 16.80
C ASP A 95 16.80 -4.19 18.04
N PRO A 96 16.55 -4.81 19.21
CA PRO A 96 16.30 -4.09 20.46
C PRO A 96 17.44 -3.16 20.89
N LYS A 97 18.66 -3.36 20.39
CA LYS A 97 19.78 -2.43 20.64
C LYS A 97 19.59 -1.08 19.92
N VAL A 98 18.90 -1.09 18.78
CA VAL A 98 18.57 0.11 18.00
C VAL A 98 17.30 0.76 18.54
N THR A 99 16.23 -0.01 18.74
CA THR A 99 14.94 0.52 19.19
C THR A 99 14.88 0.86 20.68
N GLY A 100 15.82 0.34 21.47
CA GLY A 100 15.76 0.38 22.92
C GLY A 100 14.61 -0.47 23.49
N THR A 101 14.27 -0.22 24.74
CA THR A 101 13.24 -0.98 25.46
C THR A 101 11.85 -0.69 24.91
N THR A 102 11.14 -1.74 24.48
CA THR A 102 9.73 -1.64 24.08
C THR A 102 8.87 -1.04 25.19
N HIS A 103 8.07 -0.02 24.86
CA HIS A 103 7.12 0.57 25.79
C HIS A 103 6.06 -0.46 26.22
N ASN A 104 5.80 -0.55 27.53
CA ASN A 104 4.81 -1.45 28.13
C ASN A 104 3.60 -0.72 28.76
N CYS A 105 3.45 0.57 28.48
CA CYS A 105 2.41 1.42 29.07
C CYS A 105 1.05 1.32 28.35
N MET A 106 1.01 0.74 27.15
CA MET A 106 -0.21 0.57 26.37
C MET A 106 -1.07 -0.54 26.97
N LYS A 107 -2.29 -0.18 27.42
CA LYS A 107 -3.27 -1.17 27.88
C LYS A 107 -3.98 -1.79 26.68
N PRO A 108 -4.32 -3.09 26.74
CA PRO A 108 -5.08 -3.74 25.67
C PRO A 108 -6.40 -3.03 25.38
N GLN A 109 -6.73 -2.88 24.10
CA GLN A 109 -8.03 -2.40 23.64
C GLN A 109 -8.75 -3.51 22.87
N HIS A 110 -10.01 -3.74 23.22
CA HIS A 110 -10.83 -4.78 22.60
C HIS A 110 -12.06 -4.16 21.95
N ILE A 111 -12.06 -4.11 20.61
CA ILE A 111 -13.23 -3.71 19.82
C ILE A 111 -13.99 -4.97 19.44
N LYS A 112 -15.27 -5.06 19.81
CA LYS A 112 -16.14 -6.22 19.54
C LYS A 112 -17.51 -5.77 19.05
N GLN A 113 -18.06 -6.49 18.08
CA GLN A 113 -19.45 -6.38 17.67
C GLN A 113 -20.18 -7.71 17.96
N PRO A 114 -20.88 -7.85 19.11
CA PRO A 114 -21.48 -9.13 19.53
C PRO A 114 -22.55 -9.67 18.56
N GLY A 115 -23.25 -8.79 17.85
CA GLY A 115 -24.21 -9.16 16.80
C GLY A 115 -23.59 -9.40 15.43
N GLY A 116 -22.26 -9.34 15.31
CA GLY A 116 -21.55 -9.14 14.05
C GLY A 116 -21.56 -7.68 13.61
N GLY A 117 -20.69 -7.31 12.67
CA GLY A 117 -20.86 -6.07 11.90
C GLY A 117 -22.15 -6.12 11.09
N ARG A 118 -22.58 -5.00 10.49
CA ARG A 118 -23.75 -5.03 9.57
C ARG A 118 -23.63 -6.20 8.62
N GLN A 119 -24.72 -6.95 8.49
CA GLN A 119 -24.76 -8.11 7.60
C GLN A 119 -24.55 -7.65 6.17
N LEU A 120 -23.35 -7.92 5.66
CA LEU A 120 -23.05 -7.92 4.25
C LEU A 120 -23.80 -9.09 3.62
N HIS A 121 -24.94 -8.83 2.97
CA HIS A 121 -25.66 -9.89 2.29
C HIS A 121 -24.88 -10.31 1.04
N ARG A 122 -24.15 -11.41 1.15
CA ARG A 122 -23.46 -12.02 0.01
C ARG A 122 -24.49 -12.65 -0.94
N ARG A 123 -24.78 -11.99 -2.07
CA ARG A 123 -25.59 -12.59 -3.15
C ARG A 123 -24.67 -13.05 -4.28
N GLY A 124 -24.07 -14.22 -4.11
CA GLY A 124 -23.10 -14.80 -5.04
C GLY A 124 -21.75 -14.10 -4.98
N GLN A 125 -21.19 -13.76 -6.16
CA GLN A 125 -20.09 -12.82 -6.29
C GLN A 125 -20.61 -11.38 -6.12
N HIS A 126 -21.23 -11.00 -5.01
CA HIS A 126 -21.59 -9.62 -4.70
C HIS A 126 -21.57 -9.44 -3.18
N LEU A 127 -21.04 -8.30 -2.71
CA LEU A 127 -21.09 -7.90 -1.32
C LEU A 127 -22.08 -6.74 -1.24
N VAL A 128 -23.26 -6.96 -0.65
CA VAL A 128 -24.26 -5.90 -0.44
C VAL A 128 -24.16 -5.49 1.03
N VAL A 129 -23.44 -4.41 1.31
CA VAL A 129 -23.82 -3.53 2.44
C VAL A 129 -25.18 -2.95 2.01
N PRO A 130 -26.22 -2.86 2.86
CA PRO A 130 -27.33 -1.99 2.51
C PRO A 130 -26.72 -0.59 2.33
N ASP A 131 -26.54 -0.20 1.07
CA ASP A 131 -26.05 1.09 0.56
C ASP A 131 -24.60 1.21 0.07
N LEU A 132 -23.90 0.15 -0.36
CA LEU A 132 -22.64 0.28 -1.12
C LEU A 132 -22.43 -0.85 -2.15
N GLY A 133 -22.10 -0.47 -3.38
CA GLY A 133 -21.82 -1.35 -4.52
C GLY A 133 -20.44 -2.01 -4.51
N ASP A 134 -20.21 -2.82 -5.54
CA ASP A 134 -19.20 -3.89 -5.67
C ASP A 134 -17.73 -3.49 -5.42
N PRO A 135 -17.07 -4.05 -4.37
CA PRO A 135 -15.64 -3.81 -4.08
C PRO A 135 -14.67 -4.85 -4.68
N ARG A 136 -15.09 -5.77 -5.57
CA ARG A 136 -14.26 -6.94 -5.96
C ARG A 136 -13.33 -6.76 -7.17
N ARG A 137 -13.06 -5.54 -7.61
CA ARG A 137 -12.07 -5.32 -8.69
C ARG A 137 -10.81 -4.68 -8.13
N LEU A 138 -9.88 -5.53 -7.69
CA LEU A 138 -8.48 -5.14 -7.58
C LEU A 138 -7.88 -5.14 -8.99
N HIS A 139 -7.82 -3.96 -9.59
CA HIS A 139 -7.30 -3.79 -10.94
C HIS A 139 -5.77 -3.72 -10.87
N GLY A 140 -5.08 -4.54 -11.68
CA GLY A 140 -3.61 -4.71 -11.68
C GLY A 140 -2.80 -3.41 -11.55
N ARG A 141 -3.34 -2.31 -12.08
CA ARG A 141 -2.76 -0.96 -12.04
C ARG A 141 -3.24 -0.08 -10.88
N GLU A 142 -4.54 0.00 -10.67
CA GLU A 142 -5.18 1.07 -9.87
C GLU A 142 -5.32 0.72 -8.39
N GLY A 143 -5.12 -0.54 -8.01
CA GLY A 143 -5.44 -0.94 -6.65
C GLY A 143 -6.87 -1.44 -6.55
N LEU A 144 -7.42 -1.25 -5.36
CA LEU A 144 -8.83 -1.45 -5.10
C LEU A 144 -9.66 -0.40 -5.86
N THR A 145 -10.67 -0.86 -6.60
CA THR A 145 -11.64 0.01 -7.26
C THR A 145 -13.04 -0.32 -6.75
N LEU A 146 -13.83 0.73 -6.50
CA LEU A 146 -15.19 0.63 -5.99
C LEU A 146 -16.17 1.06 -7.08
N HIS A 147 -17.13 0.19 -7.39
CA HIS A 147 -18.12 0.41 -8.45
C HIS A 147 -19.54 0.45 -7.89
N ASP A 148 -20.42 1.16 -8.60
CA ASP A 148 -21.87 1.19 -8.34
C ASP A 148 -22.25 1.53 -6.89
N ILE A 149 -21.48 2.43 -6.25
CA ILE A 149 -21.78 2.91 -4.91
C ILE A 149 -23.11 3.67 -4.94
N SER A 150 -24.09 3.19 -4.18
CA SER A 150 -25.44 3.76 -4.17
C SER A 150 -26.03 3.67 -2.78
N SER A 151 -26.70 4.72 -2.33
CA SER A 151 -27.45 4.71 -1.07
C SER A 151 -28.95 4.62 -1.33
N SER A 152 -29.67 3.96 -0.43
CA SER A 152 -31.12 3.82 -0.46
C SER A 152 -31.84 5.15 -0.55
N ASP A 153 -31.25 6.21 0.02
CA ASP A 153 -31.82 7.57 0.06
C ASP A 153 -31.24 8.52 -1.01
N ARG A 154 -30.14 8.16 -1.68
CA ARG A 154 -29.50 8.97 -2.73
C ARG A 154 -29.08 8.05 -3.87
N GLY A 155 -29.62 8.29 -5.07
CA GLY A 155 -29.24 7.59 -6.31
C GLY A 155 -27.72 7.53 -6.55
N PRO A 156 -27.26 6.82 -7.59
CA PRO A 156 -25.86 6.40 -7.73
C PRO A 156 -24.86 7.54 -7.48
N LEU A 157 -23.96 7.33 -6.52
CA LEU A 157 -22.82 8.20 -6.27
C LEU A 157 -21.70 7.78 -7.22
N ALA A 158 -20.99 8.77 -7.75
CA ALA A 158 -20.04 8.59 -8.84
C ALA A 158 -18.93 7.56 -8.54
N HIS A 159 -18.34 7.03 -9.61
CA HIS A 159 -17.17 6.16 -9.56
C HIS A 159 -16.02 6.80 -8.77
N ALA A 160 -15.61 6.19 -7.66
CA ALA A 160 -14.41 6.56 -6.93
C ALA A 160 -13.22 5.74 -7.49
N LEU A 161 -12.43 6.36 -8.36
CA LEU A 161 -11.25 5.75 -8.97
C LEU A 161 -9.98 6.38 -8.39
N LEU A 162 -9.09 5.56 -7.82
CA LEU A 162 -7.72 5.97 -7.54
C LEU A 162 -6.90 5.88 -8.84
N ALA A 163 -7.01 6.88 -9.71
CA ALA A 163 -6.42 6.79 -11.05
C ALA A 163 -4.92 7.15 -11.12
N GLU A 164 -4.40 8.00 -10.23
CA GLU A 164 -3.18 8.75 -10.58
C GLU A 164 -2.09 8.86 -9.51
N LEU A 165 -2.28 8.34 -8.28
CA LEU A 165 -1.31 8.62 -7.20
C LEU A 165 -0.05 7.74 -7.24
N LEU A 166 -0.09 6.64 -7.98
CA LEU A 166 1.07 5.77 -8.20
C LEU A 166 1.33 5.70 -9.71
N ARG A 167 2.25 6.54 -10.21
CA ARG A 167 2.79 6.47 -11.60
C ARG A 167 3.37 5.09 -11.99
N ARG A 168 3.30 4.08 -11.11
CA ARG A 168 3.97 2.78 -11.22
C ARG A 168 3.09 1.52 -11.15
N ARG A 169 1.75 1.59 -11.28
CA ARG A 169 0.84 0.45 -11.62
C ARG A 169 1.00 -0.86 -10.77
N ARG A 170 0.47 -0.96 -9.54
CA ARG A 170 0.92 -2.00 -8.57
C ARG A 170 -0.13 -2.62 -7.61
N VAL A 171 -1.04 -3.45 -8.11
CA VAL A 171 -1.81 -4.38 -7.22
C VAL A 171 -1.02 -5.62 -6.81
N ARG A 172 -0.02 -6.05 -7.60
CA ARG A 172 0.86 -7.18 -7.25
C ARG A 172 1.63 -6.99 -5.94
N LEU A 173 1.69 -5.76 -5.46
CA LEU A 173 2.39 -5.38 -4.25
C LEU A 173 1.44 -5.19 -3.05
N ALA A 174 0.17 -5.60 -3.18
CA ALA A 174 -0.76 -5.60 -2.08
C ALA A 174 -0.30 -6.57 -0.99
N ASN A 175 -0.39 -6.14 0.26
CA ASN A 175 0.02 -6.95 1.41
C ASN A 175 -1.06 -7.97 1.78
N ALA A 176 -0.65 -9.13 2.30
CA ALA A 176 -1.56 -10.06 2.94
C ALA A 176 -1.78 -9.66 4.40
N LEU A 177 -3.01 -9.28 4.75
CA LEU A 177 -3.29 -8.62 6.03
C LEU A 177 -3.61 -9.61 7.15
N VAL A 178 -3.14 -9.28 8.35
CA VAL A 178 -3.23 -10.09 9.57
C VAL A 178 -4.21 -9.45 10.56
N GLN A 179 -5.22 -10.23 10.95
CA GLN A 179 -6.23 -9.80 11.92
C GLN A 179 -5.63 -9.51 13.29
N GLY A 180 -5.97 -8.34 13.86
CA GLY A 180 -5.45 -7.87 15.13
C GLY A 180 -4.11 -7.14 15.04
N CYS A 181 -3.44 -7.18 13.88
CA CYS A 181 -2.22 -6.42 13.61
C CYS A 181 -2.54 -5.24 12.68
N ASP A 182 -2.92 -5.52 11.42
CA ASP A 182 -3.21 -4.49 10.43
C ASP A 182 -4.59 -3.86 10.63
N CYS A 183 -5.53 -4.64 11.18
CA CYS A 183 -6.94 -4.27 11.31
C CYS A 183 -7.51 -4.77 12.65
N LEU A 184 -8.22 -3.90 13.39
CA LEU A 184 -8.81 -4.21 14.69
C LEU A 184 -10.34 -4.17 14.66
N GLY A 185 -10.99 -5.17 15.24
CA GLY A 185 -12.45 -5.27 15.34
C GLY A 185 -13.02 -6.49 14.62
N SER A 186 -14.26 -6.38 14.17
CA SER A 186 -14.94 -7.42 13.40
C SER A 186 -14.72 -7.18 11.92
N ILE A 187 -13.68 -7.81 11.39
CA ILE A 187 -13.17 -7.56 10.04
C ILE A 187 -13.66 -8.60 9.05
N HIS A 188 -14.03 -8.15 7.85
CA HIS A 188 -14.27 -8.98 6.69
C HIS A 188 -13.12 -8.83 5.70
N TYR A 189 -12.44 -9.94 5.41
CA TYR A 189 -11.36 -9.97 4.44
C TYR A 189 -11.82 -10.46 3.08
N LEU A 190 -11.20 -9.91 2.04
CA LEU A 190 -11.33 -10.37 0.66
C LEU A 190 -9.94 -10.73 0.12
N ASP A 191 -9.88 -11.91 -0.48
CA ASP A 191 -8.72 -12.34 -1.26
C ASP A 191 -8.70 -11.63 -2.62
N ALA A 192 -7.51 -11.41 -3.16
CA ALA A 192 -7.32 -10.96 -4.53
C ALA A 192 -6.64 -12.04 -5.35
N THR A 193 -7.07 -12.25 -6.59
CA THR A 193 -6.34 -13.07 -7.56
C THR A 193 -5.70 -12.15 -8.58
N VAL A 194 -4.38 -12.25 -8.70
CA VAL A 194 -3.56 -11.45 -9.61
C VAL A 194 -2.75 -12.40 -10.48
N VAL A 195 -2.11 -11.89 -11.52
CA VAL A 195 -1.28 -12.68 -12.45
C VAL A 195 0.18 -12.30 -12.24
N ASP A 196 1.10 -13.24 -12.24
CA ASP A 196 2.55 -12.99 -12.14
C ASP A 196 3.21 -12.65 -13.50
N ASP A 197 4.54 -12.56 -13.54
CA ASP A 197 5.30 -12.24 -14.76
C ASP A 197 5.25 -13.34 -15.84
N PHE A 198 4.84 -14.56 -15.46
CA PHE A 198 4.75 -15.74 -16.33
C PHE A 198 3.31 -16.08 -16.73
N TYR A 199 2.38 -15.15 -16.50
CA TYR A 199 0.95 -15.32 -16.77
C TYR A 199 0.25 -16.33 -15.86
N GLU A 200 0.87 -16.72 -14.75
CA GLU A 200 0.29 -17.64 -13.78
C GLU A 200 -0.53 -16.87 -12.72
N PRO A 201 -1.77 -17.32 -12.43
CA PRO A 201 -2.58 -16.69 -11.40
C PRO A 201 -2.09 -17.07 -10.00
N PHE A 202 -1.98 -16.08 -9.12
CA PHE A 202 -1.74 -16.32 -7.68
C PHE A 202 -2.72 -15.52 -6.81
N VAL A 203 -2.95 -16.04 -5.60
CA VAL A 203 -3.91 -15.47 -4.65
C VAL A 203 -3.17 -14.73 -3.55
N ILE A 204 -3.46 -13.44 -3.40
CA ILE A 204 -3.09 -12.64 -2.24
C ILE A 204 -4.22 -12.81 -1.22
N LYS A 205 -3.93 -13.55 -0.14
CA LYS A 205 -4.89 -13.76 0.94
C LYS A 205 -5.10 -12.47 1.72
N ASN A 206 -6.35 -12.19 2.09
CA ASN A 206 -6.69 -11.01 2.89
C ASN A 206 -6.17 -9.68 2.30
N ALA A 207 -6.19 -9.54 0.97
CA ALA A 207 -5.65 -8.37 0.27
C ALA A 207 -6.42 -7.08 0.56
N THR A 208 -7.70 -7.20 0.91
CA THR A 208 -8.57 -6.07 1.26
C THR A 208 -9.35 -6.42 2.51
N PHE A 209 -9.60 -5.41 3.32
CA PHE A 209 -10.40 -5.55 4.52
C PHE A 209 -11.52 -4.52 4.57
N MET A 210 -12.60 -4.91 5.23
CA MET A 210 -13.78 -4.10 5.40
C MET A 210 -14.31 -4.26 6.81
N TYR A 211 -14.71 -3.15 7.41
CA TYR A 211 -15.30 -3.15 8.74
C TYR A 211 -16.06 -1.85 9.00
N GLU A 212 -16.83 -1.86 10.08
CA GLU A 212 -17.50 -0.67 10.58
C GLU A 212 -16.80 -0.21 11.85
N GLU A 213 -16.66 1.11 11.99
CA GLU A 213 -16.18 1.70 13.23
C GLU A 213 -17.06 2.86 13.68
N ASP A 214 -17.04 3.09 14.99
CA ASP A 214 -17.64 4.28 15.59
C ASP A 214 -16.79 5.51 15.26
N PHE A 215 -17.45 6.60 14.86
CA PHE A 215 -16.80 7.86 14.53
C PHE A 215 -17.39 9.01 15.36
N GLY A 216 -17.61 8.76 16.65
CA GLY A 216 -18.04 9.78 17.60
C GLY A 216 -19.50 10.22 17.43
N THR A 217 -19.74 11.54 17.44
CA THR A 217 -21.10 12.11 17.44
C THR A 217 -21.52 12.46 16.01
N LEU A 218 -22.63 11.89 15.55
CA LEU A 218 -23.26 12.28 14.28
C LEU A 218 -23.99 13.61 14.47
N TRP A 219 -24.91 13.66 15.43
CA TRP A 219 -25.58 14.89 15.81
C TRP A 219 -26.02 14.82 17.27
N LYS A 220 -26.12 16.00 17.89
CA LYS A 220 -26.59 16.17 19.26
C LYS A 220 -27.38 17.46 19.36
N HIS A 221 -28.54 17.39 20.03
CA HIS A 221 -29.35 18.56 20.33
C HIS A 221 -29.85 18.50 21.78
N THR A 222 -29.87 19.63 22.45
CA THR A 222 -30.46 19.79 23.77
C THR A 222 -31.49 20.91 23.69
N ASP A 223 -32.76 20.58 23.86
CA ASP A 223 -33.84 21.56 23.98
C ASP A 223 -33.98 21.93 25.46
N VAL A 224 -33.40 23.07 25.80
CA VAL A 224 -33.43 23.64 27.15
C VAL A 224 -34.74 24.36 27.47
N LEU A 225 -35.59 24.63 26.47
CA LEU A 225 -36.85 25.34 26.60
C LEU A 225 -38.05 24.39 26.73
N ALA A 226 -37.90 23.13 26.32
CA ALA A 226 -38.88 22.09 26.59
C ALA A 226 -39.15 21.93 28.10
N SER A 227 -40.39 21.54 28.46
CA SER A 227 -40.77 21.24 29.84
C SER A 227 -41.30 19.80 29.93
N PRO A 228 -40.50 18.84 30.43
CA PRO A 228 -39.13 19.00 30.94
C PRO A 228 -38.08 19.21 29.82
N PRO A 229 -36.88 19.74 30.14
CA PRO A 229 -35.78 19.83 29.17
C PRO A 229 -35.46 18.48 28.56
N THR A 230 -35.21 18.44 27.26
CA THR A 230 -34.93 17.19 26.54
C THR A 230 -33.56 17.24 25.87
N GLY A 231 -32.91 16.08 25.77
CA GLY A 231 -31.63 15.93 25.12
C GLY A 231 -31.64 14.71 24.21
N THR A 232 -31.10 14.86 23.00
CA THR A 232 -31.00 13.81 22.00
C THR A 232 -29.59 13.78 21.42
N MET A 233 -29.07 12.58 21.21
CA MET A 233 -27.76 12.34 20.62
C MET A 233 -27.83 11.09 19.75
N ARG A 234 -27.15 11.12 18.62
CA ARG A 234 -26.90 9.97 17.75
C ARG A 234 -25.41 9.85 17.48
N ARG A 235 -24.91 8.62 17.53
CA ARG A 235 -23.52 8.28 17.19
C ARG A 235 -23.35 8.23 15.68
N GLN A 236 -22.16 8.60 15.23
CA GLN A 236 -21.74 8.39 13.85
C GLN A 236 -21.05 7.04 13.75
N HIS A 237 -21.25 6.39 12.62
CA HIS A 237 -20.47 5.23 12.22
C HIS A 237 -19.93 5.48 10.82
N ARG A 238 -18.77 4.90 10.52
CA ARG A 238 -18.28 4.85 9.15
C ARG A 238 -17.97 3.42 8.75
N PHE A 239 -18.29 3.09 7.50
CA PHE A 239 -17.85 1.87 6.86
C PHE A 239 -16.51 2.14 6.18
N VAL A 240 -15.55 1.26 6.42
CA VAL A 240 -14.18 1.39 5.94
C VAL A 240 -13.91 0.27 4.96
N VAL A 241 -13.35 0.61 3.81
CA VAL A 241 -12.77 -0.35 2.86
C VAL A 241 -11.32 0.04 2.63
N SER A 242 -10.39 -0.89 2.75
CA SER A 242 -8.98 -0.55 2.67
C SER A 242 -8.08 -1.70 2.21
N PHE A 243 -6.91 -1.34 1.69
CA PHE A 243 -5.81 -2.23 1.36
C PHE A 243 -4.47 -1.51 1.57
N PHE A 244 -3.41 -2.30 1.71
CA PHE A 244 -2.04 -1.81 1.84
C PHE A 244 -1.16 -2.27 0.69
N VAL A 245 -0.22 -1.43 0.27
CA VAL A 245 0.76 -1.72 -0.80
C VAL A 245 2.17 -1.41 -0.32
N THR A 246 3.14 -2.27 -0.63
CA THR A 246 4.57 -2.01 -0.36
C THR A 246 5.32 -1.72 -1.65
N VAL A 247 5.92 -0.54 -1.78
CA VAL A 247 6.70 -0.11 -2.95
C VAL A 247 8.11 0.28 -2.52
N GLY A 248 9.06 -0.64 -2.70
CA GLY A 248 10.43 -0.42 -2.24
C GLY A 248 10.46 -0.20 -0.73
N SER A 249 11.02 0.92 -0.29
CA SER A 249 11.06 1.34 1.12
C SER A 249 9.71 1.81 1.66
N TYR A 250 8.78 2.18 0.78
CA TYR A 250 7.51 2.80 1.16
C TYR A 250 6.40 1.77 1.34
N ARG A 251 5.50 2.09 2.26
CA ARG A 251 4.24 1.39 2.43
C ARG A 251 3.13 2.42 2.19
N TYR A 252 1.96 2.01 1.73
CA TYR A 252 0.84 2.91 1.49
C TYR A 252 -0.43 2.22 1.96
N GLY A 253 -1.17 2.88 2.85
CA GLY A 253 -2.53 2.50 3.22
C GLY A 253 -3.52 3.39 2.49
N PHE A 254 -4.46 2.79 1.77
CA PHE A 254 -5.56 3.49 1.11
C PHE A 254 -6.86 3.16 1.81
N TYR A 255 -7.60 4.19 2.23
CA TYR A 255 -8.83 4.03 2.99
C TYR A 255 -9.96 4.78 2.32
N TRP A 256 -11.03 4.06 2.01
CA TRP A 256 -12.31 4.65 1.64
C TRP A 256 -13.23 4.62 2.84
N TYR A 257 -13.77 5.78 3.19
CA TYR A 257 -14.69 5.97 4.28
C TYR A 257 -16.07 6.36 3.76
N PHE A 258 -17.09 5.70 4.30
CA PHE A 258 -18.49 6.01 4.00
C PHE A 258 -19.25 6.29 5.30
N TYR A 259 -19.84 7.47 5.40
CA TYR A 259 -20.43 8.00 6.62
C TYR A 259 -21.97 7.93 6.57
N LEU A 260 -22.64 7.84 7.73
CA LEU A 260 -24.12 7.80 7.77
C LEU A 260 -24.79 9.10 7.30
N ASP A 261 -24.05 10.21 7.24
CA ASP A 261 -24.55 11.50 6.71
C ASP A 261 -24.43 11.59 5.18
N GLY A 262 -23.98 10.51 4.54
CA GLY A 262 -23.82 10.39 3.09
C GLY A 262 -22.55 11.03 2.55
N ARG A 263 -21.59 11.40 3.42
CA ARG A 263 -20.25 11.76 2.98
C ARG A 263 -19.45 10.51 2.60
N ASP A 264 -18.58 10.69 1.63
CA ASP A 264 -17.50 9.77 1.27
C ASP A 264 -16.16 10.51 1.34
N GLU A 265 -15.11 9.78 1.70
CA GLU A 265 -13.75 10.31 1.83
C GLU A 265 -12.74 9.26 1.42
N LEU A 266 -11.68 9.70 0.73
CA LEU A 266 -10.50 8.91 0.44
C LEU A 266 -9.33 9.48 1.25
N ASP A 267 -8.73 8.64 2.08
CA ASP A 267 -7.49 8.94 2.77
C ASP A 267 -6.36 8.04 2.27
N CYS A 268 -5.18 8.63 2.13
CA CYS A 268 -3.94 7.96 1.74
C CYS A 268 -2.92 8.26 2.83
N GLY A 269 -2.73 7.31 3.75
CA GLY A 269 -1.91 7.54 4.95
C GLY A 269 -1.18 6.28 5.40
N HIS A 270 0.08 6.48 5.81
CA HIS A 270 1.11 5.51 6.26
C HIS A 270 2.09 5.01 5.21
N GLY A 271 2.99 5.90 4.78
CA GLY A 271 4.31 5.53 4.30
C GLY A 271 5.36 5.86 5.33
N TYR A 272 5.87 4.84 6.03
CA TYR A 272 7.18 4.95 6.64
C TYR A 272 8.21 5.00 5.51
N GLN A 273 8.89 6.14 5.36
CA GLN A 273 10.14 6.22 4.61
C GLN A 273 11.23 5.60 5.47
N MET A 274 11.86 4.53 4.99
CA MET A 274 13.20 4.18 5.47
C MET A 274 14.12 5.18 4.79
N ASP A 275 14.43 6.27 5.49
CA ASP A 275 15.21 7.36 4.93
C ASP A 275 16.67 6.94 4.83
N CYS A 276 17.26 7.15 3.65
CA CYS A 276 18.66 6.85 3.39
C CYS A 276 19.52 7.98 3.97
N GLY A 277 19.61 8.09 5.31
CA GLY A 277 20.67 8.84 6.02
C GLY A 277 20.91 10.32 5.67
N HIS A 278 20.10 10.94 4.81
CA HIS A 278 20.17 12.34 4.44
C HIS A 278 18.76 12.85 4.17
N ASP A 279 18.46 14.02 4.75
CA ASP A 279 17.28 14.85 4.49
C ASP A 279 17.13 15.10 2.98
N TYR A 280 16.55 14.16 2.25
CA TYR A 280 15.93 14.44 0.96
C TYR A 280 14.48 14.80 1.26
N GLN A 281 14.29 16.06 1.68
CA GLN A 281 13.01 16.72 1.47
C GLN A 281 12.70 16.62 -0.02
N MET A 282 11.60 15.97 -0.35
CA MET A 282 10.97 16.14 -1.67
C MET A 282 10.53 17.61 -1.71
N ASP A 283 11.30 18.46 -2.37
CA ASP A 283 10.80 19.77 -2.78
C ASP A 283 9.56 19.58 -3.67
N ASP A 284 8.55 20.40 -3.40
CA ASP A 284 7.15 20.37 -3.88
C ASP A 284 6.93 20.04 -5.39
#